data_AF-F2ELG1-F1
#
_entry.id   AF-F2ELG1-F1
#
_cell.length_a   1.000
_cell.length_b   1.000
_cell.length_c   1.000
_cell.angle_alpha   90.00
_cell.angle_beta   90.00
_cell.angle_gamma   90.00
#
_symmetry.space_group_name_H-M   'P 1'
#
loop_
_entity.id
_entity.type
_entity.pdbx_description
1 polymer ?
#
loop_
_entity_poly.entity_id
_entity_poly.type
_entity_poly.pdbx_seq_one_letter_code
_entity_poly.pdbx_strand_id
1 'polypeptide(L)'
;CRCCLQAPKARMVIAAVVCHSGSRGVNLSRLSLGVEINEPTTSNWTSGTSVKFEHIRPVNNDGRSISRDHDGFPLTCSGNLHDNMIILKQESGYADVKDNSFLRVNFQMEQGLPLVPKSLTFNRVKCTVSKGIKLGPTFLVTSLTGGSIVGDMAPYQAFAIGGLGSVRGYGEGAVGSGRLCLIGNCEYTVPLAKNLEGSLFMDRGSDLGSARHVPGNPALRQGKPGFGVGFGYGVHFNTDIGQIRVDYAMNAFSCKTFYFSINSGGAGS
;
A
#
# COMPACT_ATOMS: atom_id res chain seq x y z
N CYS A 1 -3.54 -32.37 27.84
CA CYS A 1 -3.31 -31.47 26.68
C CYS A 1 -3.34 -30.02 27.16
N ARG A 2 -2.19 -29.35 27.29
CA ARG A 2 -2.16 -27.90 27.56
C ARG A 2 -2.48 -27.18 26.25
N CYS A 3 -3.70 -26.67 26.10
CA CYS A 3 -3.97 -25.61 25.15
C CYS A 3 -3.19 -24.38 25.62
N CYS A 4 -2.01 -24.13 25.08
CA CYS A 4 -1.36 -22.82 25.17
C CYS A 4 -2.21 -21.83 24.36
N LEU A 5 -3.24 -21.28 24.99
CA LEU A 5 -3.87 -20.05 24.53
C LEU A 5 -2.84 -18.94 24.68
N GLN A 6 -2.23 -18.57 23.57
CA GLN A 6 -1.24 -17.49 23.51
C GLN A 6 -2.00 -16.18 23.76
N ALA A 7 -1.68 -15.50 24.87
CA ALA A 7 -2.36 -14.29 25.27
C ALA A 7 -2.24 -13.19 24.19
N PRO A 8 -3.29 -12.37 23.97
CA PRO A 8 -3.24 -11.26 23.03
C PRO A 8 -2.10 -10.30 23.39
N LYS A 9 -1.29 -9.94 22.39
CA LYS A 9 -0.21 -8.96 22.58
C LYS A 9 -0.71 -7.59 22.15
N ALA A 10 -0.83 -6.69 23.11
CA ALA A 10 -1.07 -5.27 22.87
C ALA A 10 0.26 -4.54 22.72
N ARG A 11 0.34 -3.64 21.73
CA ARG A 11 1.51 -2.81 21.46
C ARG A 11 1.07 -1.37 21.22
N MET A 12 1.67 -0.44 21.94
CA MET A 12 1.49 0.98 21.68
C MET A 12 2.38 1.39 20.50
N VAL A 13 1.83 2.14 19.56
CA VAL A 13 2.51 2.61 18.35
C VAL A 13 2.38 4.12 18.26
N ILE A 14 3.53 4.80 18.24
CA ILE A 14 3.63 6.23 17.97
C ILE A 14 4.45 6.38 16.69
N ALA A 15 3.90 7.03 15.68
CA ALA A 15 4.60 7.26 14.43
C ALA A 15 4.31 8.67 13.91
N ALA A 16 5.38 9.42 13.62
CA ALA A 16 5.34 10.67 12.89
C ALA A 16 6.00 10.45 11.53
N VAL A 17 5.25 10.70 10.46
CA VAL A 17 5.70 10.49 9.08
C VAL A 17 5.43 11.75 8.29
N VAL A 18 6.45 12.26 7.62
CA VAL A 18 6.30 13.33 6.63
C VAL A 18 6.45 12.69 5.26
N CYS A 19 5.34 12.58 4.52
CA CYS A 19 5.34 12.06 3.17
C CYS A 19 5.54 13.21 2.18
N HIS A 20 6.51 13.05 1.28
CA HIS A 20 6.71 13.96 0.15
C HIS A 20 5.94 13.45 -1.06
N SER A 21 4.99 14.21 -1.61
CA SER A 21 4.31 13.84 -2.86
C SER A 21 4.94 14.58 -4.03
N GLY A 22 5.70 13.83 -4.84
CA GLY A 22 6.65 14.36 -5.84
C GLY A 22 6.06 15.03 -7.10
N SER A 23 4.82 15.55 -7.09
CA SER A 23 4.23 16.10 -8.32
C SER A 23 3.90 17.59 -8.30
N ARG A 24 3.66 18.24 -7.14
CA ARG A 24 3.23 19.65 -7.10
C ARG A 24 3.66 20.44 -5.84
N GLY A 25 4.66 19.97 -5.10
CA GLY A 25 5.15 20.66 -3.89
C GLY A 25 4.23 20.57 -2.68
N VAL A 26 3.22 19.69 -2.73
CA VAL A 26 2.33 19.41 -1.62
C VAL A 26 2.85 18.18 -0.88
N ASN A 27 3.23 18.38 0.37
CA ASN A 27 3.68 17.33 1.28
C ASN A 27 2.62 17.10 2.35
N LEU A 28 2.59 15.90 2.91
CA LEU A 28 1.64 15.53 3.95
C LEU A 28 2.40 15.15 5.20
N SER A 29 2.30 15.98 6.22
CA SER A 29 2.75 15.65 7.56
C SER A 29 1.64 14.88 8.28
N ARG A 30 1.94 13.64 8.67
CA ARG A 30 1.03 12.76 9.41
C ARG A 30 1.63 12.42 10.76
N LEU A 31 0.92 12.77 11.83
CA LEU A 31 1.19 12.29 13.18
C LEU A 31 0.13 11.24 13.52
N SER A 32 0.57 10.06 13.94
CA SER A 32 -0.30 8.94 14.29
C SER A 32 0.05 8.38 15.67
N LEU A 33 -0.99 8.18 16.49
CA LEU A 33 -0.90 7.63 17.84
C LEU A 33 -1.93 6.51 17.93
N GLY A 34 -1.51 5.29 18.28
CA GLY A 34 -2.45 4.19 18.34
C GLY A 34 -2.03 3.03 19.20
N VAL A 35 -3.00 2.15 19.43
CA VAL A 35 -2.80 0.86 20.08
C VAL A 35 -3.16 -0.22 19.08
N GLU A 36 -2.28 -1.21 18.94
CA GLU A 36 -2.47 -2.38 18.10
C GLU A 36 -2.52 -3.62 18.98
N ILE A 37 -3.56 -4.43 18.81
CA ILE A 37 -3.79 -5.67 19.53
C ILE A 37 -3.76 -6.78 18.49
N ASN A 38 -2.77 -7.66 18.59
CA ASN A 38 -2.64 -8.81 17.72
C ASN A 38 -3.06 -10.08 18.47
N GLU A 39 -4.07 -10.73 17.92
CA GLU A 39 -4.66 -11.97 18.41
C GLU A 39 -4.28 -13.12 17.45
N PRO A 40 -3.35 -14.00 17.85
CA PRO A 40 -3.12 -15.23 17.10
C PRO A 40 -4.35 -16.13 17.26
N THR A 41 -5.20 -16.17 16.25
CA THR A 41 -6.41 -16.99 16.23
C THR A 41 -6.14 -18.22 15.36
N THR A 42 -5.86 -19.37 15.98
CA THR A 42 -5.49 -20.65 15.29
C THR A 42 -4.14 -20.63 14.53
N SER A 43 -3.69 -21.78 14.00
CA SER A 43 -2.35 -21.92 13.43
C SER A 43 -2.12 -21.15 12.13
N ASN A 44 -3.17 -20.93 11.33
CA ASN A 44 -3.07 -20.40 9.96
C ASN A 44 -3.77 -19.05 9.79
N TRP A 45 -4.49 -18.59 10.81
CA TRP A 45 -5.22 -17.33 10.80
C TRP A 45 -4.60 -16.35 11.80
N THR A 46 -4.54 -15.09 11.40
CA THR A 46 -4.00 -13.98 12.19
C THR A 46 -5.03 -12.87 12.16
N SER A 47 -5.32 -12.30 13.33
CA SER A 47 -6.24 -11.18 13.44
C SER A 47 -5.55 -10.07 14.22
N GLY A 48 -5.66 -8.85 13.74
CA GLY A 48 -5.13 -7.66 14.37
C GLY A 48 -6.18 -6.58 14.41
N THR A 49 -6.44 -6.02 15.59
CA THR A 49 -7.32 -4.85 15.75
C THR A 49 -6.48 -3.69 16.25
N SER A 50 -6.58 -2.54 15.60
CA SER A 50 -5.88 -1.33 16.00
C SER A 50 -6.78 -0.12 16.01
N VAL A 51 -6.56 0.75 17.00
CA VAL A 51 -7.22 2.05 17.09
C VAL A 51 -6.14 3.11 16.98
N LYS A 52 -6.28 4.02 16.01
CA LYS A 52 -5.30 5.05 15.71
C LYS A 52 -5.97 6.42 15.66
N PHE A 53 -5.43 7.37 16.40
CA PHE A 53 -5.69 8.78 16.18
C PHE A 53 -4.65 9.32 15.18
N GLU A 54 -5.12 9.90 14.07
CA GLU A 54 -4.29 10.54 13.06
C GLU A 54 -4.57 12.03 12.99
N HIS A 55 -3.49 12.81 12.96
CA HIS A 55 -3.48 14.24 12.72
C HIS A 55 -2.72 14.52 11.42
N ILE A 56 -3.43 15.01 10.41
CA ILE A 56 -2.88 15.23 9.07
C ILE A 56 -2.82 16.72 8.77
N ARG A 57 -1.65 17.18 8.35
CA ARG A 57 -1.39 18.56 7.90
C ARG A 57 -0.78 18.53 6.51
N PRO A 58 -1.48 19.04 5.48
CA PRO A 58 -0.84 19.34 4.21
C PRO A 58 0.09 20.54 4.39
N VAL A 59 1.33 20.40 3.91
CA VAL A 59 2.39 21.41 4.01
C VAL A 59 3.02 21.62 2.64
N ASN A 60 3.41 22.85 2.32
CA ASN A 60 4.17 23.17 1.11
C ASN A 60 5.65 22.78 1.29
N ASN A 61 6.44 22.88 0.22
CA ASN A 61 7.90 22.75 0.25
C ASN A 61 8.57 23.70 1.26
N ASP A 62 7.99 24.87 1.51
CA ASP A 62 8.48 25.85 2.51
C ASP A 62 8.10 25.48 3.96
N GLY A 63 7.47 24.32 4.19
CA GLY A 63 7.01 23.87 5.51
C GLY A 63 5.75 24.57 6.04
N ARG A 64 5.14 25.47 5.25
CA ARG A 64 3.90 26.17 5.62
C ARG A 64 2.68 25.28 5.38
N SER A 65 1.72 25.28 6.31
CA SER A 65 0.48 24.54 6.14
C SER A 65 -0.39 25.16 5.04
N ILE A 66 -0.95 24.29 4.20
CA ILE A 66 -1.82 24.67 3.08
C ILE A 66 -3.13 23.90 3.17
N SER A 67 -4.25 24.57 2.94
CA SER A 67 -5.58 23.92 2.91
C SER A 67 -6.08 23.66 1.49
N ARG A 68 -5.45 24.27 0.48
CA ARG A 68 -5.83 24.19 -0.93
C ARG A 68 -4.63 23.89 -1.82
N ASP A 69 -4.90 23.17 -2.89
CA ASP A 69 -3.95 22.93 -3.99
C ASP A 69 -3.76 24.22 -4.82
N HIS A 70 -2.80 24.21 -5.75
CA HIS A 70 -2.53 25.31 -6.68
C HIS A 70 -3.77 25.75 -7.46
N ASP A 71 -4.64 24.80 -7.85
CA ASP A 71 -5.88 25.10 -8.58
C ASP A 71 -7.07 25.45 -7.64
N GLY A 72 -6.80 25.72 -6.35
CA GLY A 72 -7.78 26.22 -5.39
C GLY A 72 -8.69 25.17 -4.74
N PHE A 73 -8.52 23.88 -5.04
CA PHE A 73 -9.31 22.80 -4.46
C PHE A 73 -8.85 22.41 -3.05
N PRO A 74 -9.77 22.08 -2.12
CA PRO A 74 -9.41 21.70 -0.76
C PRO A 74 -8.61 20.38 -0.74
N LEU A 75 -7.53 20.37 0.04
CA LEU A 75 -6.67 19.20 0.27
C LEU A 75 -7.14 18.36 1.47
N THR A 76 -7.91 18.97 2.36
CA THR A 76 -8.54 18.35 3.53
C THR A 76 -10.05 18.17 3.28
N CYS A 77 -10.67 17.20 3.94
CA CYS A 77 -12.12 17.01 3.81
C CYS A 77 -12.89 18.19 4.40
N SER A 78 -12.35 18.79 5.47
CA SER A 78 -12.97 19.92 6.17
C SER A 78 -12.67 21.29 5.56
N GLY A 79 -11.75 21.36 4.59
CA GLY A 79 -11.24 22.62 4.01
C GLY A 79 -10.34 23.45 4.95
N ASN A 80 -10.01 22.93 6.14
CA ASN A 80 -9.12 23.57 7.10
C ASN A 80 -7.64 23.21 6.84
N LEU A 81 -6.73 23.81 7.63
CA LEU A 81 -5.29 23.54 7.56
C LEU A 81 -4.88 22.14 8.08
N HIS A 82 -5.80 21.42 8.71
CA HIS A 82 -5.56 20.10 9.27
C HIS A 82 -6.85 19.28 9.32
N ASP A 83 -6.71 17.97 9.29
CA ASP A 83 -7.78 17.01 9.57
C ASP A 83 -7.37 16.13 10.76
N ASN A 84 -8.33 15.89 11.66
CA ASN A 84 -8.21 14.94 12.76
C ASN A 84 -9.13 13.75 12.48
N MET A 85 -8.65 12.54 12.71
CA MET A 85 -9.50 11.36 12.61
C MET A 85 -9.09 10.28 13.60
N ILE A 86 -10.08 9.50 14.03
CA ILE A 86 -9.87 8.26 14.75
C ILE A 86 -10.24 7.13 13.81
N ILE A 87 -9.30 6.21 13.60
CA ILE A 87 -9.41 5.08 12.69
C ILE A 87 -9.40 3.81 13.52
N LEU A 88 -10.47 3.03 13.41
CA LEU A 88 -10.50 1.63 13.82
C LEU A 88 -10.08 0.79 12.61
N LYS A 89 -8.93 0.12 12.70
CA LYS A 89 -8.43 -0.78 11.66
C LYS A 89 -8.48 -2.22 12.17
N GLN A 90 -9.16 -3.08 11.43
CA GLN A 90 -9.19 -4.52 11.62
C GLN A 90 -8.48 -5.19 10.43
N GLU A 91 -7.50 -6.04 10.72
CA GLU A 91 -6.72 -6.79 9.76
C GLU A 91 -6.88 -8.28 10.05
N SER A 92 -7.09 -9.08 9.01
CA SER A 92 -7.26 -10.51 9.11
C SER A 92 -6.48 -11.18 7.99
N GLY A 93 -5.48 -11.96 8.36
CA GLY A 93 -4.60 -12.68 7.46
C GLY A 93 -4.81 -14.18 7.58
N TYR A 94 -5.02 -14.85 6.46
CA TYR A 94 -4.95 -16.30 6.33
C TYR A 94 -3.70 -16.66 5.52
N ALA A 95 -2.90 -17.59 6.02
CA ALA A 95 -1.75 -18.11 5.30
C ALA A 95 -1.75 -19.63 5.36
N ASP A 96 -1.82 -20.26 4.19
CA ASP A 96 -1.64 -21.70 4.02
C ASP A 96 -0.37 -21.93 3.20
N VAL A 97 0.59 -22.63 3.78
CA VAL A 97 1.88 -22.93 3.16
C VAL A 97 2.00 -24.43 3.04
N LYS A 98 2.11 -24.89 1.80
CA LYS A 98 2.38 -26.29 1.41
C LYS A 98 3.78 -26.36 0.80
N ASP A 99 4.33 -27.56 0.69
CA ASP A 99 5.71 -27.78 0.22
C ASP A 99 6.03 -27.11 -1.12
N ASN A 100 5.07 -27.08 -2.05
CA ASN A 100 5.23 -26.51 -3.39
C ASN A 100 4.36 -25.26 -3.65
N SER A 101 3.57 -24.78 -2.70
CA SER A 101 2.71 -23.63 -2.94
C SER A 101 2.34 -22.90 -1.67
N PHE A 102 2.16 -21.59 -1.74
CA PHE A 102 1.51 -20.83 -0.68
C PHE A 102 0.27 -20.11 -1.19
N LEU A 103 -0.69 -19.95 -0.28
CA LEU A 103 -1.82 -19.05 -0.43
C LEU A 103 -1.81 -18.10 0.76
N ARG A 104 -1.83 -16.81 0.50
CA ARG A 104 -1.96 -15.77 1.50
C ARG A 104 -3.15 -14.88 1.15
N VAL A 105 -4.09 -14.73 2.06
CA VAL A 105 -5.23 -13.82 1.94
C VAL A 105 -5.09 -12.82 3.06
N ASN A 106 -5.08 -11.53 2.74
CA ASN A 106 -5.08 -10.46 3.74
C ASN A 106 -6.28 -9.56 3.49
N PHE A 107 -7.13 -9.44 4.49
CA PHE A 107 -8.29 -8.57 4.51
C PHE A 107 -8.08 -7.46 5.53
N GLN A 108 -8.20 -6.22 5.08
CA GLN A 108 -8.04 -5.03 5.91
C GLN A 108 -9.29 -4.18 5.79
N MET A 109 -9.87 -3.80 6.94
CA MET A 109 -10.98 -2.88 7.05
C MET A 109 -10.55 -1.71 7.94
N GLU A 110 -10.67 -0.49 7.45
CA GLU A 110 -10.40 0.76 8.18
C GLU A 110 -11.71 1.55 8.26
N GLN A 111 -12.14 1.89 9.46
CA GLN A 111 -13.33 2.69 9.71
C GLN A 111 -12.93 3.99 10.41
N GLY A 112 -13.19 5.12 9.76
CA GLY A 112 -13.14 6.45 10.36
C GLY A 112 -14.36 6.67 11.27
N LEU A 113 -14.12 6.94 12.55
CA LEU A 113 -15.17 7.13 13.54
C LEU A 113 -15.49 8.62 13.74
N PRO A 114 -16.79 9.01 13.76
CA PRO A 114 -17.24 10.40 13.93
C PRO A 114 -17.16 10.89 15.40
N LEU A 115 -16.09 10.60 16.12
CA LEU A 115 -15.98 10.90 17.56
C LEU A 115 -15.55 12.35 17.84
N VAL A 116 -14.98 13.04 16.86
CA VAL A 116 -14.51 14.43 16.99
C VAL A 116 -15.30 15.32 16.03
N PRO A 117 -15.67 16.56 16.41
CA PRO A 117 -16.30 17.49 15.47
C PRO A 117 -15.44 17.67 14.21
N LYS A 118 -16.08 17.56 13.03
CA LYS A 118 -15.42 17.58 11.69
C LYS A 118 -14.44 16.43 11.41
N SER A 119 -14.56 15.30 12.11
CA SER A 119 -13.80 14.09 11.76
C SER A 119 -14.36 13.39 10.53
N LEU A 120 -13.49 12.72 9.77
CA LEU A 120 -13.88 11.99 8.57
C LEU A 120 -14.55 10.66 8.93
N THR A 121 -15.73 10.42 8.35
CA THR A 121 -16.44 9.15 8.46
C THR A 121 -16.32 8.40 7.14
N PHE A 122 -15.46 7.39 7.13
CA PHE A 122 -15.26 6.53 5.97
C PHE A 122 -15.17 5.08 6.38
N ASN A 123 -15.48 4.19 5.45
CA ASN A 123 -15.15 2.78 5.54
C ASN A 123 -14.28 2.45 4.33
N ARG A 124 -13.07 1.94 4.58
CA ARG A 124 -12.13 1.51 3.57
C ARG A 124 -11.86 0.03 3.75
N VAL A 125 -12.13 -0.73 2.71
CA VAL A 125 -11.84 -2.16 2.67
C VAL A 125 -10.76 -2.40 1.64
N LYS A 126 -9.77 -3.23 1.98
CA LYS A 126 -8.72 -3.70 1.08
C LYS A 126 -8.55 -5.20 1.26
N CYS A 127 -8.67 -5.95 0.18
CA CYS A 127 -8.43 -7.38 0.14
C CYS A 127 -7.24 -7.66 -0.77
N THR A 128 -6.30 -8.49 -0.33
CA THR A 128 -5.14 -8.92 -1.10
C THR A 128 -5.03 -10.43 -1.04
N VAL A 129 -5.06 -11.08 -2.20
CA VAL A 129 -4.90 -12.52 -2.34
C VAL A 129 -3.63 -12.77 -3.12
N SER A 130 -2.69 -13.51 -2.55
CA SER A 130 -1.42 -13.86 -3.16
C SER A 130 -1.25 -15.37 -3.16
N LYS A 131 -0.98 -15.93 -4.33
CA LYS A 131 -0.72 -17.36 -4.52
C LYS A 131 0.64 -17.56 -5.18
N GLY A 132 1.50 -18.33 -4.53
CA GLY A 132 2.80 -18.75 -5.05
C GLY A 132 2.81 -20.24 -5.36
N ILE A 133 3.40 -20.64 -6.48
CA ILE A 133 3.55 -22.04 -6.89
C ILE A 133 5.00 -22.25 -7.34
N LYS A 134 5.63 -23.29 -6.79
CA LYS A 134 6.96 -23.76 -7.16
C LYS A 134 6.85 -24.71 -8.34
N LEU A 135 7.53 -24.37 -9.44
CA LEU A 135 7.60 -25.15 -10.67
C LEU A 135 9.05 -25.58 -10.88
N GLY A 136 9.42 -26.70 -10.26
CA GLY A 136 10.80 -27.20 -10.23
C GLY A 136 11.74 -26.24 -9.50
N PRO A 137 12.80 -25.72 -10.15
CA PRO A 137 13.66 -24.70 -9.55
C PRO A 137 13.02 -23.30 -9.58
N THR A 138 11.98 -23.09 -10.40
CA THR A 138 11.38 -21.76 -10.61
C THR A 138 10.17 -21.52 -9.70
N PHE A 139 9.81 -20.25 -9.54
CA PHE A 139 8.74 -19.84 -8.63
C PHE A 139 7.83 -18.81 -9.29
N LEU A 140 6.54 -19.08 -9.33
CA LEU A 140 5.53 -18.18 -9.89
C LEU A 140 4.66 -17.63 -8.76
N VAL A 141 4.61 -16.32 -8.62
CA VAL A 141 3.75 -15.61 -7.68
C VAL A 141 2.75 -14.77 -8.42
N THR A 142 1.49 -14.94 -8.07
CA THR A 142 0.40 -14.09 -8.52
C THR A 142 -0.22 -13.40 -7.33
N SER A 143 -0.56 -12.12 -7.46
CA SER A 143 -1.25 -11.36 -6.41
C SER A 143 -2.37 -10.54 -7.04
N LEU A 144 -3.47 -10.44 -6.32
CA LEU A 144 -4.61 -9.62 -6.68
C LEU A 144 -5.01 -8.80 -5.46
N THR A 145 -4.97 -7.48 -5.60
CA THR A 145 -5.41 -6.53 -4.58
C THR A 145 -6.61 -5.76 -5.08
N GLY A 146 -7.71 -5.81 -4.33
CA GLY A 146 -8.90 -4.99 -4.54
C GLY A 146 -9.11 -4.07 -3.35
N GLY A 147 -9.58 -2.85 -3.59
CA GLY A 147 -9.90 -1.90 -2.53
C GLY A 147 -11.13 -1.06 -2.86
N SER A 148 -11.85 -0.66 -1.82
CA SER A 148 -13.01 0.23 -1.90
C SER A 148 -13.05 1.18 -0.71
N ILE A 149 -13.43 2.44 -0.97
CA ILE A 149 -13.67 3.47 0.05
C ILE A 149 -15.10 3.98 -0.12
N VAL A 150 -15.86 3.94 0.96
CA VAL A 150 -17.25 4.42 1.04
C VAL A 150 -17.34 5.46 2.16
N GLY A 151 -18.11 6.52 1.94
CA GLY A 151 -18.28 7.64 2.88
C GLY A 151 -17.51 8.90 2.49
N ASP A 152 -17.24 9.74 3.49
CA ASP A 152 -16.56 11.02 3.37
C ASP A 152 -15.06 10.80 3.43
N MET A 153 -14.37 11.14 2.34
CA MET A 153 -12.93 10.94 2.23
C MET A 153 -12.23 12.20 1.74
N ALA A 154 -11.03 12.42 2.23
CA ALA A 154 -10.15 13.45 1.68
C ALA A 154 -9.39 12.93 0.44
N PRO A 155 -8.91 13.83 -0.46
CA PRO A 155 -8.15 13.43 -1.63
C PRO A 155 -6.90 12.59 -1.31
N TYR A 156 -6.24 12.85 -0.17
CA TYR A 156 -5.05 12.10 0.25
C TYR A 156 -5.33 10.66 0.72
N GLN A 157 -6.59 10.31 0.98
CA GLN A 157 -6.98 8.94 1.38
C GLN A 157 -7.32 8.05 0.19
N ALA A 158 -7.49 8.63 -1.00
CA ALA A 158 -7.77 7.88 -2.21
C ALA A 158 -6.70 6.82 -2.47
N PHE A 159 -7.08 5.69 -3.08
CA PHE A 159 -6.13 4.68 -3.48
C PHE A 159 -5.25 5.22 -4.62
N ALA A 160 -3.99 5.49 -4.31
CA ALA A 160 -2.97 5.81 -5.29
C ALA A 160 -2.51 4.52 -5.99
N ILE A 161 -2.60 4.49 -7.31
CA ILE A 161 -2.16 3.39 -8.17
C ILE A 161 -0.94 3.85 -8.97
N GLY A 162 0.11 3.03 -8.99
CA GLY A 162 1.41 3.34 -9.57
C GLY A 162 2.50 3.40 -8.50
N GLY A 163 3.71 2.96 -8.85
CA GLY A 163 4.86 2.86 -7.94
C GLY A 163 5.27 1.42 -7.64
N LEU A 164 6.35 1.25 -6.88
CA LEU A 164 6.97 -0.05 -6.61
C LEU A 164 6.02 -1.08 -5.96
N GLY A 165 5.11 -0.60 -5.11
CA GLY A 165 4.15 -1.46 -4.40
C GLY A 165 2.81 -1.69 -5.11
N SER A 166 2.65 -1.27 -6.37
CA SER A 166 1.41 -1.46 -7.12
C SER A 166 1.66 -1.80 -8.60
N VAL A 167 1.91 -0.80 -9.45
CA VAL A 167 2.25 -0.99 -10.86
C VAL A 167 3.63 -0.38 -11.11
N ARG A 168 4.64 -1.25 -11.22
CA ARG A 168 6.02 -0.85 -11.51
C ARG A 168 6.10 -0.18 -12.89
N GLY A 169 7.05 0.74 -13.04
CA GLY A 169 7.23 1.54 -14.27
C GLY A 169 6.46 2.86 -14.25
N TYR A 170 5.50 3.02 -13.35
CA TYR A 170 4.83 4.30 -13.07
C TYR A 170 5.36 4.94 -11.79
N GLY A 171 5.35 6.27 -11.73
CA GLY A 171 5.56 7.00 -10.49
C GLY A 171 4.44 6.72 -9.48
N GLU A 172 4.69 7.03 -8.20
CA GLU A 172 3.68 6.85 -7.15
C GLU A 172 2.37 7.57 -7.49
N GLY A 173 1.27 6.81 -7.55
CA GLY A 173 -0.04 7.35 -7.88
C GLY A 173 -0.20 7.89 -9.30
N ALA A 174 0.74 7.63 -10.22
CA ALA A 174 0.69 8.17 -11.59
C ALA A 174 -0.32 7.45 -12.50
N VAL A 175 -0.73 6.21 -12.17
CA VAL A 175 -1.73 5.46 -12.96
C VAL A 175 -3.14 5.97 -12.67
N GLY A 176 -3.45 6.18 -11.39
CA GLY A 176 -4.81 6.55 -10.98
C GLY A 176 -4.88 6.93 -9.50
N SER A 177 -5.95 7.64 -9.14
CA SER A 177 -6.27 7.98 -7.76
C SER A 177 -7.79 7.94 -7.61
N GLY A 178 -8.30 6.91 -6.93
CA GLY A 178 -9.72 6.58 -6.91
C GLY A 178 -10.24 6.07 -5.57
N ARG A 179 -11.57 5.97 -5.44
CA ARG A 179 -12.25 5.31 -4.31
C ARG A 179 -12.13 3.80 -4.38
N LEU A 180 -12.12 3.27 -5.60
CA LEU A 180 -11.96 1.86 -5.90
C LEU A 180 -10.58 1.66 -6.51
N CYS A 181 -9.98 0.51 -6.25
CA CYS A 181 -8.78 0.07 -6.95
C CYS A 181 -8.81 -1.43 -7.20
N LEU A 182 -8.21 -1.83 -8.30
CA LEU A 182 -7.94 -3.22 -8.64
C LEU A 182 -6.53 -3.31 -9.22
N ILE A 183 -5.68 -4.10 -8.57
CA ILE A 183 -4.28 -4.27 -8.94
C ILE A 183 -4.02 -5.77 -9.03
N GLY A 184 -3.44 -6.22 -10.14
CA GLY A 184 -2.99 -7.58 -10.35
C GLY A 184 -1.49 -7.58 -10.62
N ASN A 185 -0.75 -8.45 -9.95
CA ASN A 185 0.68 -8.62 -10.10
C ASN A 185 0.98 -10.08 -10.40
N CYS A 186 1.90 -10.32 -11.33
CA CYS A 186 2.42 -11.63 -11.66
C CYS A 186 3.94 -11.52 -11.70
N GLU A 187 4.63 -12.37 -10.94
CA GLU A 187 6.09 -12.38 -10.86
C GLU A 187 6.58 -13.82 -10.99
N TYR A 188 7.48 -14.05 -11.93
CA TYR A 188 8.08 -15.33 -12.24
C TYR A 188 9.58 -15.26 -11.98
N THR A 189 10.04 -16.01 -10.99
CA THR A 189 11.43 -16.01 -10.51
C THR A 189 12.12 -17.30 -10.91
N VAL A 190 13.32 -17.17 -11.46
CA VAL A 190 14.20 -18.25 -11.91
C VAL A 190 15.54 -18.14 -11.18
N PRO A 191 15.97 -19.16 -10.42
CA PRO A 191 17.30 -19.18 -9.86
C PRO A 191 18.31 -19.41 -10.99
N LEU A 192 19.24 -18.48 -11.17
CA LEU A 192 20.28 -18.54 -12.20
C LEU A 192 21.59 -19.13 -11.63
N ALA A 193 21.92 -18.80 -10.38
CA ALA A 193 23.06 -19.33 -9.65
C ALA A 193 22.77 -19.37 -8.13
N LYS A 194 23.70 -19.90 -7.33
CA LYS A 194 23.53 -20.09 -5.88
C LYS A 194 23.07 -18.83 -5.12
N ASN A 195 23.48 -17.65 -5.59
CA ASN A 195 23.20 -16.36 -4.94
C ASN A 195 22.50 -15.37 -5.90
N LEU A 196 22.08 -15.83 -7.08
CA LEU A 196 21.55 -14.99 -8.15
C LEU A 196 20.22 -15.53 -8.64
N GLU A 197 19.18 -14.71 -8.53
CA GLU A 197 17.85 -14.99 -9.06
C GLU A 197 17.48 -13.93 -10.10
N GLY A 198 16.92 -14.37 -11.21
CA GLY A 198 16.24 -13.49 -12.16
C GLY A 198 14.74 -13.49 -11.89
N SER A 199 14.08 -12.36 -12.04
CA SER A 199 12.63 -12.24 -11.97
C SER A 199 12.08 -11.59 -13.23
N LEU A 200 10.90 -12.02 -13.66
CA LEU A 200 10.11 -11.42 -14.72
C LEU A 200 8.78 -11.04 -14.10
N PHE A 201 8.35 -9.80 -14.28
CA PHE A 201 7.10 -9.34 -13.69
C PHE A 201 6.20 -8.63 -14.68
N MET A 202 4.90 -8.74 -14.41
CA MET A 202 3.84 -8.06 -15.10
C MET A 202 2.82 -7.57 -14.07
N ASP A 203 2.61 -6.26 -14.04
CA ASP A 203 1.71 -5.58 -13.13
C ASP A 203 0.63 -4.85 -13.91
N ARG A 204 -0.60 -4.86 -13.41
CA ARG A 204 -1.75 -4.20 -14.01
C ARG A 204 -2.57 -3.52 -12.92
N GLY A 205 -2.97 -2.27 -13.11
CA GLY A 205 -3.75 -1.52 -12.13
C GLY A 205 -4.86 -0.72 -12.79
N SER A 206 -6.01 -0.59 -12.11
CA SER A 206 -7.15 0.21 -12.53
C SER A 206 -7.84 0.86 -11.34
N ASP A 207 -8.26 2.12 -11.48
CA ASP A 207 -9.10 2.81 -10.51
C ASP A 207 -10.62 2.57 -10.71
N LEU A 208 -10.97 1.70 -11.67
CA LEU A 208 -12.34 1.34 -12.04
C LEU A 208 -13.23 2.55 -12.39
N GLY A 209 -12.63 3.66 -12.85
CA GLY A 209 -13.36 4.89 -13.16
C GLY A 209 -13.88 5.63 -11.93
N SER A 210 -13.43 5.25 -10.72
CA SER A 210 -13.86 5.86 -9.46
C SER A 210 -13.15 7.18 -9.13
N ALA A 211 -12.17 7.58 -9.96
CA ALA A 211 -11.41 8.82 -9.85
C ALA A 211 -12.29 10.08 -9.73
N ARG A 212 -13.37 10.14 -10.51
CA ARG A 212 -14.32 11.28 -10.50
C ARG A 212 -15.08 11.45 -9.17
N HIS A 213 -15.16 10.39 -8.37
CA HIS A 213 -15.83 10.42 -7.07
C HIS A 213 -14.89 10.86 -5.94
N VAL A 214 -13.61 11.12 -6.25
CA VAL A 214 -12.66 11.72 -5.31
C VAL A 214 -12.87 13.23 -5.28
N PRO A 215 -13.06 13.85 -4.10
CA PRO A 215 -13.18 15.30 -3.99
C PRO A 215 -11.99 16.01 -4.63
N GLY A 216 -12.25 17.10 -5.36
CA GLY A 216 -11.22 17.83 -6.10
C GLY A 216 -10.68 17.12 -7.34
N ASN A 217 -11.16 15.91 -7.66
CA ASN A 217 -10.89 15.16 -8.89
C ASN A 217 -9.41 15.21 -9.35
N PRO A 218 -8.46 14.78 -8.49
CA PRO A 218 -7.04 14.95 -8.75
C PRO A 218 -6.56 14.13 -9.95
N ALA A 219 -7.13 12.94 -10.19
CA ALA A 219 -6.70 12.05 -11.26
C ALA A 219 -7.03 12.63 -12.65
N LEU A 220 -8.25 13.12 -12.90
CA LEU A 220 -8.61 13.71 -14.19
C LEU A 220 -7.88 15.04 -14.42
N ARG A 221 -7.70 15.86 -13.38
CA ARG A 221 -6.93 17.12 -13.47
C ARG A 221 -5.45 16.90 -13.77
N GLN A 222 -4.89 15.79 -13.30
CA GLN A 222 -3.51 15.39 -13.58
C GLN A 222 -3.38 14.55 -14.87
N GLY A 223 -4.47 14.38 -15.63
CA GLY A 223 -4.45 13.59 -16.87
C GLY A 223 -4.06 12.13 -16.65
N LYS A 224 -4.32 11.57 -15.46
CA LYS A 224 -3.98 10.17 -15.17
C LYS A 224 -4.83 9.25 -16.04
N PRO A 225 -4.23 8.17 -16.57
CA PRO A 225 -4.93 7.28 -17.49
C PRO A 225 -6.06 6.47 -16.82
N GLY A 226 -6.07 6.33 -15.49
CA GLY A 226 -7.02 5.53 -14.72
C GLY A 226 -6.76 4.02 -14.80
N PHE A 227 -6.07 3.59 -15.85
CA PHE A 227 -5.60 2.23 -16.10
C PHE A 227 -4.12 2.22 -16.50
N GLY A 228 -3.35 1.23 -16.03
CA GLY A 228 -1.94 1.12 -16.32
C GLY A 228 -1.44 -0.31 -16.30
N VAL A 229 -0.47 -0.60 -17.17
CA VAL A 229 0.24 -1.88 -17.24
C VAL A 229 1.73 -1.60 -17.21
N GLY A 230 2.43 -2.30 -16.34
CA GLY A 230 3.88 -2.32 -16.26
C GLY A 230 4.38 -3.73 -16.47
N PHE A 231 5.48 -3.89 -17.19
CA PHE A 231 6.18 -5.17 -17.27
C PHE A 231 7.67 -4.92 -17.15
N GLY A 232 8.40 -5.93 -16.72
CA GLY A 232 9.82 -5.76 -16.49
C GLY A 232 10.50 -7.04 -16.07
N TYR A 233 11.79 -6.90 -15.80
CA TYR A 233 12.63 -7.96 -15.29
C TYR A 233 13.49 -7.41 -14.16
N GLY A 234 13.78 -8.26 -13.20
CA GLY A 234 14.62 -7.93 -12.06
C GLY A 234 15.73 -8.94 -11.89
N VAL A 235 16.76 -8.52 -11.18
CA VAL A 235 17.85 -9.37 -10.72
C VAL A 235 17.97 -9.21 -9.22
N HIS A 236 17.90 -10.31 -8.50
CA HIS A 236 18.02 -10.35 -7.06
C HIS A 236 19.34 -11.04 -6.69
N PHE A 237 20.17 -10.32 -5.96
CA PHE A 237 21.41 -10.83 -5.39
C PHE A 237 21.17 -11.09 -3.91
N ASN A 238 21.25 -12.35 -3.52
CA ASN A 238 21.17 -12.71 -2.11
C ASN A 238 22.60 -12.77 -1.55
N THR A 239 22.91 -11.90 -0.60
CA THR A 239 24.19 -11.87 0.11
C THR A 239 23.98 -12.14 1.59
N ASP A 240 25.01 -12.58 2.30
CA ASP A 240 24.93 -12.90 3.74
C ASP A 240 24.52 -11.69 4.60
N ILE A 241 24.69 -10.46 4.08
CA ILE A 241 24.36 -9.19 4.75
C ILE A 241 22.94 -8.71 4.37
N GLY A 242 22.38 -9.21 3.28
CA GLY A 242 21.05 -8.83 2.81
C GLY A 242 20.79 -9.10 1.33
N GLN A 243 19.56 -8.86 0.93
CA GLN A 243 19.11 -9.04 -0.44
C GLN A 243 19.12 -7.70 -1.18
N ILE A 244 19.91 -7.62 -2.24
CA ILE A 244 19.90 -6.48 -3.17
C ILE A 244 19.01 -6.85 -4.34
N ARG A 245 18.03 -6.00 -4.64
CA ARG A 245 17.10 -6.19 -5.75
C ARG A 245 17.17 -5.00 -6.70
N VAL A 246 17.35 -5.32 -7.97
CA VAL A 246 17.40 -4.35 -9.08
C VAL A 246 16.32 -4.74 -10.07
N ASP A 247 15.26 -3.93 -10.16
CA ASP A 247 14.16 -4.15 -11.08
C ASP A 247 14.17 -3.09 -12.18
N TYR A 248 14.10 -3.55 -13.43
CA TYR A 248 13.88 -2.70 -14.59
C TYR A 248 12.45 -2.84 -15.06
N ALA A 249 11.68 -1.76 -14.98
CA ALA A 249 10.28 -1.73 -15.37
C ALA A 249 10.05 -0.78 -16.55
N MET A 250 9.19 -1.21 -17.47
CA MET A 250 8.70 -0.38 -18.57
C MET A 250 7.19 -0.26 -18.46
N ASN A 251 6.69 0.97 -18.63
CA ASN A 251 5.26 1.23 -18.64
C ASN A 251 4.67 1.18 -20.06
N ALA A 252 3.34 1.26 -20.17
CA ALA A 252 2.65 1.28 -21.46
C ALA A 252 3.01 2.50 -22.35
N PHE A 253 3.56 3.57 -21.76
CA PHE A 253 4.04 4.77 -22.46
C PHE A 253 5.51 4.68 -22.88
N SER A 254 6.14 3.50 -22.77
CA SER A 254 7.55 3.26 -23.05
C SER A 254 8.53 4.04 -22.16
N CYS A 255 8.08 4.61 -21.03
CA CYS A 255 8.96 5.15 -20.02
C CYS A 255 9.58 3.99 -19.22
N LYS A 256 10.87 4.14 -18.94
CA LYS A 256 11.70 3.14 -18.27
C LYS A 256 12.03 3.64 -16.88
N THR A 257 11.84 2.78 -15.89
CA THR A 257 12.10 3.10 -14.49
C THR A 257 12.96 2.00 -13.90
N PHE A 258 14.04 2.41 -13.24
CA PHE A 258 14.91 1.53 -12.48
C PHE A 258 14.54 1.62 -11.01
N TYR A 259 14.30 0.49 -10.38
CA TYR A 259 14.11 0.39 -8.95
C TYR A 259 15.28 -0.33 -8.32
N PHE A 260 15.81 0.27 -7.29
CA PHE A 260 16.88 -0.29 -6.48
C PHE A 260 16.38 -0.39 -5.05
N SER A 261 16.39 -1.60 -4.51
CA SER A 261 15.99 -1.85 -3.12
C SER A 261 17.02 -2.73 -2.44
N ILE A 262 17.48 -2.29 -1.28
CA ILE A 262 18.32 -3.08 -0.38
C ILE A 262 17.44 -3.50 0.78
N ASN A 263 17.27 -4.81 0.96
CA ASN A 263 16.67 -5.36 2.16
C ASN A 263 17.79 -5.93 3.02
N SER A 264 18.10 -5.30 4.16
CA SER A 264 19.05 -5.87 5.12
C SER A 264 18.41 -7.11 5.71
N GLY A 265 18.89 -8.28 5.31
CA GLY A 265 18.51 -9.54 5.94
C GLY A 265 19.04 -9.50 7.36
N GLY A 266 18.16 -9.37 8.35
CA GLY A 266 18.51 -9.69 9.71
C GLY A 266 18.84 -11.18 9.77
N ALA A 267 20.12 -11.52 9.63
CA ALA A 267 20.67 -12.79 10.07
C ALA A 267 20.52 -12.83 11.60
N GLY A 268 19.33 -13.19 12.07
CA GLY A 268 19.10 -13.66 13.43
C GLY A 268 19.50 -15.11 13.47
N SER A 269 20.77 -15.35 13.82
CA SER A 269 21.27 -16.60 14.41
C SER A 269 20.43 -17.03 15.60
#